data_AF-A0A369FGU6-F1
#
_entry.id   AF-A0A369FGU6-F1
#
_cell.length_a   1.000
_cell.length_b   1.000
_cell.length_c   1.000
_cell.angle_alpha   90.00
_cell.angle_beta   90.00
_cell.angle_gamma   90.00
#
_symmetry.space_group_name_H-M   'P 1'
#
loop_
_entity.id
_entity.type
_entity.pdbx_description
1 polymer ?
#
loop_
_entity_poly.entity_id
_entity_poly.type
_entity_poly.pdbx_seq_one_letter_code
_entity_poly.pdbx_strand_id
1 'polypeptide(L)' 'MIDKACFVSQQEIAEHFKVNRTTIRAWTKQGMPYLNADRGKSGGYHIGHTLLWYSGKSHLQTIGYHVETSALEKI' A
#
# COMPACT_ATOMS: atom_id res chain seq x y z
N MET A 1 11.68 13.25 -11.86
CA MET A 1 10.20 13.23 -11.97
C MET A 1 9.76 11.81 -11.66
N ILE A 2 8.96 11.58 -10.62
CA ILE A 2 8.27 10.30 -10.48
C ILE A 2 7.34 10.21 -11.68
N ASP A 3 7.55 9.20 -12.52
CA ASP A 3 6.73 8.99 -13.70
C ASP A 3 5.27 8.88 -13.26
N LYS A 4 4.44 9.85 -13.66
CA LYS A 4 3.02 9.89 -13.29
C LYS A 4 2.28 8.61 -13.74
N ALA A 5 2.87 7.86 -14.67
CA ALA A 5 2.36 6.57 -15.16
C ALA A 5 2.25 5.49 -14.07
N CYS A 6 2.96 5.62 -12.94
CA CYS A 6 2.92 4.62 -11.88
C CYS A 6 1.99 4.98 -10.71
N PHE A 7 1.32 6.14 -10.77
CA PHE A 7 0.38 6.58 -9.75
C PHE A 7 -1.05 6.27 -10.16
N VAL A 8 -1.72 5.39 -9.42
CA VAL A 8 -3.00 4.82 -9.81
C VAL A 8 -4.02 4.91 -8.68
N SER A 9 -5.29 4.83 -9.04
CA SER A 9 -6.39 4.77 -8.09
C SER A 9 -6.38 3.46 -7.29
N GLN A 10 -7.24 3.42 -6.27
CA GLN A 10 -7.45 2.21 -5.48
C GLN A 10 -8.01 1.04 -6.28
N GLN A 11 -8.75 1.30 -7.36
CA GLN A 11 -9.33 0.24 -8.20
C GLN A 11 -8.25 -0.34 -9.12
N GLU A 12 -7.50 0.52 -9.79
CA GLU A 12 -6.40 0.13 -10.69
C GLU A 12 -5.29 -0.64 -9.95
N ILE A 13 -4.92 -0.22 -8.73
CA ILE A 13 -3.94 -0.99 -7.94
C ILE A 13 -4.48 -2.39 -7.56
N ALA A 14 -5.78 -2.53 -7.34
CA ALA A 14 -6.38 -3.83 -7.06
C ALA A 14 -6.27 -4.75 -8.28
N GLU A 15 -6.48 -4.20 -9.48
CA GLU A 15 -6.34 -4.90 -10.75
C GLU A 15 -4.89 -5.33 -11.03
N HIS A 16 -3.92 -4.44 -10.81
CA HIS A 16 -2.50 -4.77 -10.95
C HIS A 16 -2.07 -5.95 -10.06
N PHE A 17 -2.59 -6.02 -8.84
CA PHE A 17 -2.26 -7.07 -7.87
C PHE A 17 -3.22 -8.27 -7.93
N LYS A 18 -4.22 -8.25 -8.84
CA LYS A 18 -5.25 -9.28 -8.99
C LYS A 18 -5.98 -9.61 -7.68
N VAL A 19 -6.26 -8.56 -6.89
CA VAL A 19 -7.00 -8.65 -5.63
C VAL A 19 -8.26 -7.79 -5.70
N ASN A 20 -9.16 -7.96 -4.73
CA ASN A 20 -10.33 -7.09 -4.63
C ASN A 20 -9.97 -5.73 -4.00
N ARG A 21 -10.78 -4.71 -4.27
CA ARG A 21 -10.59 -3.36 -3.73
C ARG A 21 -10.62 -3.31 -2.20
N THR A 22 -11.33 -4.22 -1.54
CA THR A 22 -11.41 -4.32 -0.07
C THR A 22 -10.07 -4.77 0.54
N THR A 23 -9.34 -5.67 -0.13
CA THR A 23 -7.99 -6.09 0.25
C THR A 23 -7.04 -4.90 0.24
N ILE A 24 -7.12 -4.05 -0.80
CA ILE A 24 -6.34 -2.80 -0.86
C ILE A 24 -6.68 -1.89 0.33
N ARG A 25 -7.96 -1.74 0.71
CA ARG A 25 -8.32 -0.97 1.93
C ARG A 25 -7.68 -1.54 3.19
N ALA A 26 -7.68 -2.87 3.31
CA ALA A 26 -7.09 -3.54 4.45
C ALA A 26 -5.57 -3.31 4.51
N TRP A 27 -4.87 -3.38 3.37
CA TRP A 27 -3.44 -3.07 3.28
C TRP A 27 -3.14 -1.62 3.65
N THR A 28 -3.94 -0.66 3.18
CA THR A 28 -3.80 0.75 3.57
C THR A 28 -3.94 0.94 5.09
N LYS A 29 -4.92 0.27 5.72
CA LYS A 29 -5.07 0.27 7.19
C LYS A 29 -3.88 -0.36 7.93
N GLN A 30 -3.16 -1.27 7.28
CA GLN A 30 -1.97 -1.94 7.81
C GLN A 30 -0.68 -1.15 7.53
N GLY A 31 -0.78 0.10 7.08
CA GLY A 31 0.36 0.97 6.84
C GLY A 31 0.93 0.92 5.42
N MET A 32 0.22 0.33 4.45
CA MET A 32 0.61 0.45 3.04
C MET A 32 0.56 1.93 2.59
N PRO A 33 1.62 2.46 1.96
CA PRO A 33 1.68 3.87 1.58
C PRO A 33 0.55 4.28 0.63
N TYR A 34 -0.21 5.29 1.05
CA TYR A 34 -1.19 6.00 0.24
C TYR A 34 -0.75 7.45 0.11
N LEU A 35 -0.70 7.98 -1.11
CA LEU A 35 -0.33 9.37 -1.35
C LEU A 35 -1.60 10.20 -1.47
N ASN A 36 -1.76 11.11 -0.50
CA ASN A 36 -2.76 12.16 -0.60
C ASN A 36 -2.38 13.09 -1.76
N ALA A 37 -3.35 13.38 -2.63
CA ALA A 37 -3.16 14.45 -3.60
C ALA A 37 -3.47 15.81 -2.93
N ASP A 38 -2.98 16.88 -3.54
CA ASP A 38 -3.33 18.24 -3.10
C ASP A 38 -4.84 18.47 -3.09
N ARG A 39 -5.30 19.45 -2.29
CA ARG A 39 -6.71 19.77 -2.04
C ARG A 39 -7.56 19.68 -3.32
N GLY A 40 -8.54 18.78 -3.30
CA GLY A 40 -9.54 18.61 -4.36
C GLY A 40 -9.23 17.49 -5.36
N LYS A 41 -8.07 16.84 -5.31
CA LYS A 41 -7.74 15.70 -6.17
C LYS A 41 -7.87 14.37 -5.43
N SER A 42 -8.22 13.31 -6.14
CA SER A 42 -8.19 11.96 -5.59
C SER A 42 -6.74 11.52 -5.38
N GLY A 43 -6.38 11.20 -4.13
CA GLY A 43 -5.14 10.49 -3.82
C GLY A 43 -5.14 9.07 -4.38
N GLY A 44 -4.03 8.36 -4.24
CA GLY A 44 -3.78 7.11 -4.94
C GLY A 44 -2.56 6.37 -4.43
N TYR A 45 -2.15 5.37 -5.19
CA TYR A 45 -1.09 4.43 -4.84
C TYR A 45 -0.02 4.45 -5.92
N HIS A 46 1.24 4.35 -5.50
CA HIS A 46 2.35 4.16 -6.42
C HIS A 46 2.62 2.66 -6.55
N ILE A 47 2.52 2.10 -7.77
CA ILE A 47 2.62 0.65 -8.02
C ILE A 47 3.89 0.05 -7.41
N GLY A 48 5.04 0.69 -7.60
CA GLY A 48 6.32 0.21 -7.05
C GLY A 48 6.39 0.24 -5.52
N HIS A 49 5.75 1.21 -4.87
CA HIS A 49 5.72 1.26 -3.39
C HIS A 49 4.82 0.18 -2.83
N THR A 50 3.68 -0.06 -3.47
CA THR A 50 2.76 -1.15 -3.12
C THR A 50 3.46 -2.51 -3.29
N LEU A 51 4.23 -2.70 -4.37
CA LEU A 51 4.99 -3.94 -4.59
C LEU A 51 6.03 -4.17 -3.49
N LEU A 52 6.85 -3.17 -3.18
CA LEU A 52 7.87 -3.28 -2.14
C LEU A 52 7.25 -3.53 -0.75
N TRP A 53 6.16 -2.86 -0.41
CA TRP A 53 5.44 -3.08 0.84
C TRP A 53 4.87 -4.51 0.91
N TYR A 54 4.24 -4.97 -0.17
CA TYR A 54 3.67 -6.31 -0.25
C TYR A 54 4.74 -7.40 -0.12
N SER A 55 5.82 -7.30 -0.90
CA SER A 55 6.95 -8.23 -0.86
C SER A 55 7.66 -8.20 0.50
N GLY A 56 7.87 -7.02 1.08
CA GLY A 56 8.44 -6.87 2.42
C GLY A 56 7.59 -7.54 3.48
N LYS A 57 6.27 -7.34 3.45
CA LYS A 57 5.33 -7.99 4.38
C LYS A 57 5.36 -9.51 4.25
N SER A 58 5.31 -10.04 3.03
CA SER A 58 5.41 -11.49 2.79
C SER A 58 6.74 -12.04 3.28
N HIS A 59 7.85 -11.34 3.01
CA HIS A 59 9.17 -11.78 3.44
C HIS A 59 9.31 -11.79 4.97
N LEU A 60 8.86 -10.73 5.66
CA LEU A 60 8.85 -10.66 7.12
C LEU A 60 8.00 -11.76 7.77
N GLN A 61 6.86 -12.13 7.16
CA GLN A 61 6.06 -13.28 7.58
C GLN A 61 6.81 -14.60 7.38
N THR A 62 7.49 -14.77 6.24
CA THR A 62 8.27 -15.98 5.92
C THR A 62 9.46 -16.18 6.88
N ILE A 63 10.16 -15.11 7.27
CA ILE A 63 11.29 -15.19 8.21
C ILE A 63 10.86 -15.21 9.69
N GLY A 64 9.57 -15.34 9.98
CA GLY A 64 9.06 -15.41 11.36
C GLY A 64 9.26 -14.12 12.15
N TYR A 65 9.50 -13.00 11.47
CA TYR A 65 9.78 -11.72 12.12
C TYR A 65 8.47 -11.09 12.58
N HIS A 66 8.02 -11.50 13.77
CA HIS A 66 6.96 -10.85 14.52
C HIS A 66 7.49 -9.53 15.09
N VAL A 67 7.43 -8.46 14.31
CA VAL A 67 7.46 -7.12 14.90
C VAL A 67 6.17 -6.97 15.70
N GLU A 68 6.28 -6.69 17.00
CA GLU A 68 5.14 -6.18 17.76
C GLU A 68 4.62 -4.92 17.07
N THR A 69 3.49 -5.03 16.38
CA THR A 69 2.84 -3.89 15.71
C THR A 69 2.18 -2.93 16.70
N SER A 70 2.30 -3.18 18.01
CA SER A 70 1.82 -2.32 19.09
C SER A 70 2.39 -0.89 19.01
N ALA A 71 3.60 -0.73 18.46
CA ALA A 71 4.21 0.57 18.23
C ALA A 71 3.58 1.37 17.07
N LEU A 72 2.84 0.71 16.16
CA LEU A 72 2.16 1.35 15.02
C LEU A 72 0.70 1.70 15.33
N GLU A 73 0.15 1.25 16.47
CA GLU A 73 -1.22 1.56 16.91
C GLU A 73 -1.33 2.88 17.68
N LYS A 74 -0.20 3.59 17.89
CA LYS A 74 -0.17 4.90 18.56
C LYS A 74 0.31 6.01 17.64
N ILE A 75 -0.53 6.42 16.69
CA ILE A 75 -0.52 7.78 16.12
C ILE A 75 -1.97 8.24 15.98
#